data_AF-A0A2T0MNT1-F1
#
_entry.id   AF-A0A2T0MNT1-F1
#
_cell.length_a   1.000
_cell.length_b   1.000
_cell.length_c   1.000
_cell.angle_alpha   90.00
_cell.angle_beta   90.00
_cell.angle_gamma   90.00
#
_symmetry.space_group_name_H-M   'P 1'
#
loop_
_entity.id
_entity.type
_entity.pdbx_description
1 polymer ?
#
loop_
_entity_poly.entity_id
_entity_poly.type
_entity_poly.pdbx_seq_one_letter_code
_entity_poly.pdbx_strand_id
1 'polypeptide(L)'
;MAKGCGYALVSVVSVIVVLAGTLLVYVTSGPAVTVATVLLSVIGLCGFVVVHDLRRRRSAADEERVLLAREREHVKRTVDLVTDPALSEQERLAVIDSFIPRLGQAASRAPYRDRFVLVPELSPPARALLERGRRAVMSVYTSQVMYQRLLDGLANEVLLPRQIWEIAMLLRVQTQLQHEQDRAMRGVVTPELRAVLAPQQEALRRSVASVTARVESLERYARRVQEADAALRAQAALADNDKYRALLAHTDDADGMRDLEAHGDALEQTLARSVREAIEAGQTLALRPAP
;
A
#
# COMPACT_ATOMS: atom_id res chain seq x y z
N MET A 1 27.83 -10.15 -24.30
CA MET A 1 28.31 -10.94 -25.48
C MET A 1 29.00 -12.26 -25.12
N ALA A 2 29.30 -12.59 -23.86
CA ALA A 2 30.01 -13.84 -23.51
C ALA A 2 29.16 -15.13 -23.44
N LYS A 3 27.82 -15.03 -23.39
CA LYS A 3 26.95 -16.21 -23.23
C LYS A 3 26.79 -17.06 -24.50
N GLY A 4 27.08 -16.52 -25.69
CA GLY A 4 26.92 -17.24 -26.97
C GLY A 4 28.00 -18.27 -27.27
N CYS A 5 29.22 -18.07 -26.77
CA CYS A 5 30.39 -18.90 -27.14
C CYS A 5 30.39 -20.29 -26.46
N GLY A 6 29.83 -20.39 -25.26
CA GLY A 6 29.73 -21.66 -24.55
C GLY A 6 28.84 -22.70 -25.24
N TYR A 7 27.82 -22.27 -25.99
CA TYR A 7 26.87 -23.16 -26.64
C TYR A 7 27.43 -23.89 -27.86
N ALA A 8 28.28 -23.22 -28.64
CA ALA A 8 28.98 -23.85 -29.76
C ALA A 8 29.88 -24.98 -29.25
N LEU A 9 30.59 -24.75 -28.15
CA LEU A 9 31.48 -25.74 -27.53
C LEU A 9 30.72 -26.96 -26.99
N VAL A 10 29.61 -26.76 -26.27
CA VAL A 10 28.81 -27.88 -25.72
C VAL A 10 28.16 -28.72 -26.83
N SER A 11 27.72 -28.09 -27.92
CA SER A 11 27.18 -28.79 -29.08
C SER A 11 28.24 -29.63 -29.79
N VAL A 12 29.43 -29.08 -30.00
CA VAL A 12 30.54 -29.79 -30.66
C VAL A 12 31.01 -30.98 -29.82
N VAL A 13 31.18 -30.78 -28.50
CA VAL A 13 31.57 -31.87 -27.59
C VAL A 13 30.52 -32.98 -27.56
N SER A 14 29.23 -32.66 -27.54
CA SER A 14 28.16 -33.67 -27.56
C SER A 14 28.17 -34.49 -28.85
N VAL A 15 28.37 -33.84 -30.00
CA VAL A 15 28.47 -34.53 -31.30
C VAL A 15 29.67 -35.47 -31.33
N ILE A 16 30.82 -35.03 -30.83
CA ILE A 16 32.05 -35.86 -30.76
C ILE A 16 31.83 -37.08 -29.86
N VAL A 17 31.20 -36.90 -28.69
CA VAL A 17 30.92 -38.00 -27.74
C VAL A 17 29.95 -39.01 -28.33
N VAL A 18 28.89 -38.54 -29.01
CA VAL A 18 27.92 -39.43 -29.67
C VAL A 18 28.59 -40.22 -30.79
N LEU A 19 29.39 -39.57 -31.64
CA LEU A 19 30.13 -40.23 -32.72
C LEU A 19 31.11 -41.29 -32.19
N ALA A 20 31.92 -40.93 -31.19
CA ALA A 20 32.88 -41.86 -30.58
C ALA A 20 32.18 -43.06 -29.91
N GLY A 21 31.07 -42.81 -29.20
CA GLY A 21 30.26 -43.86 -28.58
C GLY A 21 29.63 -44.81 -29.60
N THR A 22 29.08 -44.28 -30.69
CA THR A 22 28.49 -45.11 -31.76
C THR A 22 29.53 -45.97 -32.47
N LEU A 23 30.75 -45.45 -32.69
CA LEU A 23 31.85 -46.20 -33.28
C LEU A 23 32.29 -47.35 -32.37
N LEU A 24 32.40 -47.12 -31.06
CA LEU A 24 32.78 -48.15 -30.08
C LEU A 24 31.74 -49.28 -29.98
N VAL A 25 30.45 -48.93 -30.00
CA VAL A 25 29.34 -49.90 -29.96
C VAL A 25 29.27 -50.72 -31.26
N TYR A 26 29.55 -50.09 -32.41
CA TYR A 26 29.63 -50.78 -33.70
C TYR A 26 30.71 -51.87 -33.73
N VAL A 27 31.89 -51.56 -33.20
CA VAL A 27 33.02 -52.51 -33.17
C VAL A 27 32.77 -53.70 -32.24
N THR A 28 32.03 -53.49 -31.14
CA THR A 28 31.87 -54.50 -30.08
C THR A 28 30.60 -55.36 -30.21
N SER A 29 29.50 -54.79 -30.73
CA SER A 29 28.15 -55.35 -30.55
C SER A 29 27.39 -55.62 -31.85
N GLY A 30 27.96 -55.26 -33.00
CA GLY A 30 27.35 -55.47 -34.32
C GLY A 30 26.29 -54.43 -34.73
N PRO A 31 25.85 -54.46 -36.00
CA PRO A 31 25.13 -53.35 -36.65
C PRO A 31 23.73 -53.09 -36.09
N ALA A 32 23.01 -54.12 -35.63
CA ALA A 32 21.66 -53.97 -35.08
C ALA A 32 21.65 -53.14 -33.78
N VAL A 33 22.65 -53.36 -32.91
CA VAL A 33 22.81 -52.62 -31.64
C VAL A 33 23.25 -51.18 -31.91
N THR A 34 24.05 -50.94 -32.95
CA THR A 34 24.44 -49.59 -33.36
C THR A 34 23.25 -48.74 -33.79
N VAL A 35 22.34 -49.30 -34.60
CA VAL A 35 21.14 -48.57 -35.06
C VAL A 35 20.25 -48.17 -33.88
N ALA A 36 20.01 -49.09 -32.93
CA ALA A 36 19.24 -48.78 -31.72
C ALA A 36 19.93 -47.69 -30.87
N THR A 37 21.26 -47.73 -30.75
CA THR A 37 22.05 -46.74 -30.00
C THR A 37 22.00 -45.35 -30.65
N VAL A 38 22.05 -45.28 -31.98
CA VAL A 38 21.89 -44.01 -32.73
C VAL A 38 20.48 -43.44 -32.56
N LEU A 39 19.44 -44.27 -32.65
CA LEU A 39 18.07 -43.81 -32.44
C LEU A 39 17.85 -43.28 -31.02
N LEU A 40 18.33 -44.01 -30.00
CA LEU A 40 18.25 -43.57 -28.61
C LEU A 40 19.05 -42.29 -28.33
N SER A 41 20.23 -42.12 -28.97
CA SER A 41 21.03 -40.91 -28.80
C SER A 41 20.38 -39.68 -29.45
N VAL A 42 19.75 -39.84 -30.62
CA VAL A 42 18.95 -38.78 -31.25
C VAL A 42 17.75 -38.40 -30.38
N ILE A 43 17.01 -39.38 -29.85
CA ILE A 43 15.88 -39.14 -28.93
C ILE A 43 16.36 -38.41 -27.67
N GLY A 44 17.49 -38.85 -27.09
CA GLY A 44 18.09 -38.20 -25.92
C GLY A 44 18.52 -36.75 -26.20
N LEU A 45 19.13 -36.49 -27.35
CA LEU A 45 19.53 -35.14 -27.78
C LEU A 45 18.31 -34.24 -27.99
N CYS A 46 17.27 -34.73 -28.67
CA CYS A 46 16.01 -34.00 -28.83
C CYS A 46 15.36 -33.69 -27.47
N GLY A 47 15.31 -34.67 -26.56
CA GLY A 47 14.80 -34.46 -25.20
C GLY A 47 15.59 -33.40 -24.42
N PHE A 48 16.92 -33.43 -24.52
CA PHE A 48 17.78 -32.42 -23.89
C PHE A 48 17.53 -31.01 -24.44
N VAL A 49 17.42 -30.85 -25.76
CA VAL A 49 17.13 -29.56 -26.39
C VAL A 49 15.77 -29.02 -25.94
N VAL A 50 14.74 -29.86 -25.88
CA VAL A 50 13.40 -29.46 -25.42
C VAL A 50 13.42 -29.05 -23.94
N VAL A 51 14.04 -29.85 -23.06
CA VAL A 51 14.15 -29.52 -21.62
C VAL A 51 14.95 -28.24 -21.42
N HIS A 52 16.01 -28.03 -22.18
CA HIS A 52 16.82 -26.82 -22.12
C HIS A 52 16.04 -25.58 -22.62
N ASP A 53 15.31 -25.68 -23.74
CA ASP A 53 14.47 -24.58 -24.24
C ASP A 53 13.37 -24.23 -23.24
N LEU A 54 12.72 -25.24 -22.64
CA LEU A 54 11.75 -25.03 -21.57
C LEU A 54 12.38 -24.35 -20.35
N ARG A 55 13.58 -24.76 -19.92
CA ARG A 55 14.31 -24.09 -18.83
C ARG A 55 14.67 -22.65 -19.18
N ARG A 56 15.10 -22.38 -20.41
CA ARG A 56 15.44 -21.03 -20.88
C ARG A 56 14.21 -20.12 -20.96
N ARG A 57 13.08 -20.63 -21.44
CA ARG A 57 11.81 -19.91 -21.44
C ARG A 57 11.34 -19.62 -20.01
N ARG A 58 11.47 -20.58 -19.10
CA ARG A 58 11.18 -20.39 -17.67
C ARG A 58 12.08 -19.33 -17.05
N SER A 59 13.39 -19.39 -17.26
CA SER A 59 14.32 -18.39 -16.71
C SER A 59 14.05 -16.99 -17.25
N ALA A 60 13.75 -16.87 -18.55
CA ALA A 60 13.38 -15.58 -19.15
C ALA A 60 12.05 -15.05 -18.55
N ALA A 61 11.06 -15.91 -18.37
CA ALA A 61 9.80 -15.53 -17.73
C ALA A 61 9.98 -15.13 -16.26
N ASP A 62 10.88 -15.80 -15.53
CA ASP A 62 11.17 -15.47 -14.13
C ASP A 62 11.95 -14.14 -14.02
N GLU A 63 12.91 -13.88 -14.92
CA GLU A 63 13.58 -12.59 -15.02
C GLU A 63 12.56 -11.46 -15.30
N GLU A 64 11.62 -11.69 -16.22
CA GLU A 64 10.55 -10.74 -16.54
C GLU A 64 9.64 -10.46 -15.33
N ARG A 65 9.23 -11.50 -14.58
CA ARG A 65 8.44 -11.34 -13.36
C ARG A 65 9.16 -10.50 -12.30
N VAL A 66 10.46 -10.73 -12.10
CA VAL A 66 11.27 -9.96 -11.16
C VAL A 66 11.37 -8.50 -11.60
N LEU A 67 11.57 -8.24 -12.89
CA LEU A 67 11.60 -6.89 -13.44
C LEU A 67 10.23 -6.19 -13.27
N LEU A 68 9.13 -6.86 -13.57
CA LEU A 68 7.78 -6.33 -13.36
C LEU A 68 7.50 -6.02 -11.89
N ALA A 69 7.91 -6.90 -10.97
CA ALA A 69 7.77 -6.66 -9.54
C ALA A 69 8.54 -5.41 -9.10
N ARG A 70 9.77 -5.21 -9.58
CA ARG A 70 10.57 -4.00 -9.30
C ARG A 70 9.93 -2.73 -9.84
N GLU A 71 9.38 -2.77 -11.04
CA GLU A 71 8.70 -1.62 -11.64
C GLU A 71 7.39 -1.29 -10.93
N ARG A 72 6.58 -2.30 -10.58
CA ARG A 72 5.39 -2.12 -9.75
C ARG A 72 5.75 -1.47 -8.41
N GLU A 73 6.83 -1.92 -7.79
CA GLU A 73 7.33 -1.33 -6.54
C GLU A 73 7.83 0.11 -6.74
N HIS A 74 8.48 0.40 -7.87
CA HIS A 74 8.86 1.75 -8.24
C HIS A 74 7.63 2.66 -8.38
N VAL A 75 6.60 2.23 -9.12
CA VAL A 75 5.34 2.97 -9.30
C VAL A 75 4.65 3.22 -7.95
N LYS A 76 4.57 2.22 -7.07
CA LYS A 76 3.99 2.38 -5.73
C LYS A 76 4.67 3.47 -4.90
N ARG A 77 5.97 3.73 -5.13
CA ARG A 77 6.75 4.74 -4.41
C ARG A 77 6.71 6.11 -5.08
N THR A 78 6.57 6.17 -6.40
CA THR A 78 6.67 7.43 -7.16
C THR A 78 5.32 8.04 -7.50
N VAL A 79 4.30 7.23 -7.72
CA VAL A 79 2.97 7.71 -8.10
C VAL A 79 2.13 7.90 -6.85
N ASP A 80 1.93 9.17 -6.46
CA ASP A 80 1.04 9.51 -5.36
C ASP A 80 -0.42 9.40 -5.80
N LEU A 81 -1.07 8.34 -5.35
CA LEU A 81 -2.45 8.03 -5.66
C LEU A 81 -3.19 7.51 -4.42
N VAL A 82 -4.50 7.72 -4.39
CA VAL A 82 -5.41 7.09 -3.42
C VAL A 82 -6.28 6.11 -4.19
N THR A 83 -6.29 4.84 -3.78
CA THR A 83 -7.17 3.81 -4.35
C THR A 83 -8.37 3.54 -3.47
N ASP A 84 -9.45 3.11 -4.10
CA ASP A 84 -10.59 2.50 -3.40
C ASP A 84 -10.12 1.27 -2.59
N PRO A 85 -10.33 1.24 -1.25
CA PRO A 85 -9.94 0.10 -0.44
C PRO A 85 -10.69 -1.19 -0.80
N ALA A 86 -11.84 -1.10 -1.48
CA ALA A 86 -12.59 -2.27 -1.95
C ALA A 86 -12.02 -2.87 -3.25
N LEU A 87 -10.94 -2.34 -3.81
CA LEU A 87 -10.26 -2.96 -4.95
C LEU A 87 -9.59 -4.26 -4.51
N SER A 88 -9.86 -5.33 -5.25
CA SER A 88 -9.13 -6.59 -5.12
C SER A 88 -7.65 -6.40 -5.47
N GLU A 89 -6.81 -7.35 -5.07
CA GLU A 89 -5.39 -7.28 -5.37
C GLU A 89 -5.11 -7.25 -6.89
N GLN A 90 -5.87 -8.04 -7.66
CA GLN A 90 -5.74 -8.07 -9.12
C GLN A 90 -6.11 -6.73 -9.76
N GLU A 91 -7.21 -6.11 -9.32
CA GLU A 91 -7.63 -4.80 -9.82
C GLU A 91 -6.61 -3.71 -9.44
N ARG A 92 -6.08 -3.77 -8.22
CA ARG A 92 -5.04 -2.85 -7.75
C ARG A 92 -3.76 -2.99 -8.57
N LEU A 93 -3.35 -4.21 -8.91
CA LEU A 93 -2.23 -4.45 -9.80
C LEU A 93 -2.51 -3.92 -11.21
N ALA A 94 -3.71 -4.08 -11.74
CA ALA A 94 -4.08 -3.52 -13.04
C ALA A 94 -4.02 -1.98 -13.05
N VAL A 95 -4.40 -1.33 -11.96
CA VAL A 95 -4.21 0.13 -11.79
C VAL A 95 -2.71 0.47 -11.79
N ILE A 96 -1.88 -0.23 -11.02
CA ILE A 96 -0.42 0.02 -10.97
C ILE A 96 0.22 -0.19 -12.34
N ASP A 97 -0.15 -1.26 -13.04
CA ASP A 97 0.38 -1.63 -14.36
C ASP A 97 0.09 -0.54 -15.41
N SER A 98 -0.99 0.23 -15.25
CA SER A 98 -1.31 1.37 -16.13
C SER A 98 -0.33 2.53 -16.07
N PHE A 99 0.53 2.58 -15.05
CA PHE A 99 1.59 3.58 -14.89
C PHE A 99 2.97 3.07 -15.34
N ILE A 100 3.07 1.81 -15.78
CA ILE A 100 4.32 1.23 -16.27
C ILE A 100 4.46 1.52 -17.76
N PRO A 101 5.40 2.37 -18.20
CA PRO A 101 5.46 2.83 -19.60
C PRO A 101 5.60 1.69 -20.61
N ARG A 102 6.36 0.64 -20.28
CA ARG A 102 6.58 -0.49 -21.19
C ARG A 102 5.33 -1.33 -21.45
N LEU A 103 4.32 -1.23 -20.60
CA LEU A 103 3.04 -1.92 -20.78
C LEU A 103 2.11 -1.17 -21.76
N GLY A 104 2.51 0.02 -22.21
CA GLY A 104 1.81 0.77 -23.27
C GLY A 104 0.43 1.31 -22.86
N GLN A 105 0.07 1.22 -21.58
CA GLN A 105 -1.16 1.77 -21.05
C GLN A 105 -0.94 3.23 -20.63
N ALA A 106 -1.84 4.11 -21.05
CA ALA A 106 -1.85 5.48 -20.56
C ALA A 106 -2.65 5.54 -19.26
N ALA A 107 -2.17 6.26 -18.25
CA ALA A 107 -2.88 6.45 -16.97
C ALA A 107 -4.31 7.02 -17.14
N SER A 108 -4.53 7.83 -18.18
CA SER A 108 -5.86 8.36 -18.54
C SER A 108 -6.84 7.30 -19.06
N ARG A 109 -6.34 6.14 -19.48
CA ARG A 109 -7.09 4.97 -19.94
C ARG A 109 -6.92 3.78 -19.01
N ALA A 110 -6.42 4.02 -17.79
CA ALA A 110 -6.25 2.97 -16.80
C ALA A 110 -7.60 2.27 -16.53
N PRO A 111 -7.60 0.94 -16.36
CA PRO A 111 -8.78 0.25 -15.88
C PRO A 111 -9.17 0.82 -14.51
N TYR A 112 -10.46 0.84 -14.22
CA TYR A 112 -10.99 1.35 -12.94
C TYR A 112 -10.63 2.81 -12.65
N ARG A 113 -10.58 3.68 -13.68
CA ARG A 113 -10.24 5.12 -13.53
C ARG A 113 -11.03 5.84 -12.43
N ASP A 114 -12.28 5.46 -12.24
CA ASP A 114 -13.15 6.02 -11.21
C ASP A 114 -12.88 5.51 -9.79
N ARG A 115 -12.07 4.46 -9.66
CA ARG A 115 -11.68 3.81 -8.38
C ARG A 115 -10.28 4.18 -7.91
N PHE A 116 -9.64 5.18 -8.53
CA PHE A 116 -8.45 5.81 -7.97
C PHE A 116 -8.41 7.34 -8.23
N VAL A 117 -7.69 8.05 -7.39
CA VAL A 117 -7.46 9.51 -7.50
C VAL A 117 -5.97 9.76 -7.55
N LEU A 118 -5.49 10.49 -8.56
CA LEU A 118 -4.12 10.97 -8.61
C LEU A 118 -4.01 12.29 -7.85
N VAL A 119 -3.19 12.30 -6.80
CA VAL A 119 -3.01 13.50 -5.96
C VAL A 119 -2.41 14.68 -6.73
N PRO A 120 -1.52 14.48 -7.73
CA PRO A 120 -1.07 15.57 -8.59
C PRO A 120 -2.17 16.25 -9.42
N GLU A 121 -3.29 15.58 -9.70
CA GLU A 121 -4.42 16.15 -10.44
C GLU A 121 -5.32 17.04 -9.57
N LEU A 122 -5.22 16.94 -8.25
CA LEU A 122 -5.97 17.78 -7.33
C LEU A 122 -5.45 19.22 -7.34
N SER A 123 -6.36 20.17 -7.16
CA SER A 123 -5.98 21.58 -6.97
C SER A 123 -5.09 21.70 -5.71
N PRO A 124 -4.19 22.71 -5.64
CA PRO A 124 -3.34 22.91 -4.47
C PRO A 124 -4.08 22.92 -3.11
N PRO A 125 -5.23 23.61 -2.94
CA PRO A 125 -5.97 23.55 -1.68
C PRO A 125 -6.58 22.17 -1.40
N ALA A 126 -7.09 21.49 -2.43
CA ALA A 126 -7.60 20.13 -2.29
C ALA A 126 -6.50 19.15 -1.84
N ARG A 127 -5.31 19.25 -2.43
CA ARG A 127 -4.14 18.45 -2.03
C ARG A 127 -3.76 18.69 -0.57
N ALA A 128 -3.70 19.95 -0.13
CA ALA A 128 -3.39 20.29 1.26
C ALA A 128 -4.41 19.68 2.25
N LEU A 129 -5.69 19.68 1.87
CA LEU A 129 -6.75 19.10 2.71
C LEU A 129 -6.67 17.57 2.79
N LEU A 130 -6.35 16.90 1.67
CA LEU A 130 -6.10 15.45 1.66
C LEU A 130 -4.90 15.08 2.53
N GLU A 131 -3.81 15.84 2.44
CA GLU A 131 -2.59 15.60 3.23
C GLU A 131 -2.81 15.75 4.74
N ARG A 132 -3.65 16.71 5.15
CA ARG A 132 -4.09 16.84 6.55
C ARG A 132 -4.80 15.57 7.03
N GLY A 133 -5.75 15.07 6.25
CA GLY A 133 -6.46 13.82 6.55
C GLY A 133 -5.53 12.61 6.62
N ARG A 134 -4.64 12.45 5.63
CA ARG A 134 -3.64 11.38 5.60
C ARG A 134 -2.72 11.42 6.81
N ARG A 135 -2.24 12.60 7.22
CA ARG A 135 -1.40 12.78 8.40
C ARG A 135 -2.13 12.40 9.70
N ALA A 136 -3.39 12.81 9.84
CA ALA A 136 -4.21 12.43 10.99
C ALA A 136 -4.35 10.90 11.08
N VAL A 137 -4.73 10.25 9.97
CA VAL A 137 -4.84 8.78 9.89
C VAL A 137 -3.50 8.09 10.18
N MET A 138 -2.40 8.59 9.63
CA MET A 138 -1.08 8.03 9.93
C MET A 138 -0.74 8.13 11.40
N SER A 139 -1.02 9.25 12.06
CA SER A 139 -0.73 9.38 13.49
C SER A 139 -1.49 8.36 14.36
N VAL A 140 -2.68 7.94 13.92
CA VAL A 140 -3.43 6.84 14.56
C VAL A 140 -2.73 5.50 14.33
N TYR A 141 -2.35 5.18 13.09
CA TYR A 141 -1.67 3.92 12.77
C TYR A 141 -0.32 3.75 13.45
N THR A 142 0.41 4.84 13.70
CA THR A 142 1.70 4.81 14.42
C THR A 142 1.57 4.84 15.94
N SER A 143 0.36 4.95 16.49
CA SER A 143 0.17 5.02 17.94
C SER A 143 0.35 3.66 18.61
N GLN A 144 0.89 3.66 19.84
CA GLN A 144 1.08 2.45 20.61
C GLN A 144 -0.26 1.84 21.05
N VAL A 145 -1.26 2.68 21.31
CA VAL A 145 -2.63 2.23 21.64
C VAL A 145 -3.28 1.47 20.48
N MET A 146 -2.98 1.83 19.22
CA MET A 146 -3.41 1.07 18.04
C MET A 146 -2.64 -0.25 17.94
N TYR A 147 -1.32 -0.23 18.13
CA TYR A 147 -0.48 -1.43 18.10
C TYR A 147 -0.88 -2.46 19.16
N GLN A 148 -1.19 -2.00 20.38
CA GLN A 148 -1.65 -2.84 21.49
C GLN A 148 -3.13 -3.24 21.40
N ARG A 149 -3.84 -2.85 20.33
CA ARG A 149 -5.27 -3.14 20.12
C ARG A 149 -6.18 -2.66 21.26
N LEU A 150 -5.82 -1.55 21.90
CA LEU A 150 -6.66 -0.88 22.89
C LEU A 150 -7.81 -0.09 22.23
N LEU A 151 -7.66 0.19 20.92
CA LEU A 151 -8.70 0.68 20.04
C LEU A 151 -9.33 -0.48 19.27
N ASP A 152 -10.49 -0.26 18.67
CA ASP A 152 -11.10 -1.21 17.73
C ASP A 152 -10.28 -1.25 16.41
N GLY A 153 -9.20 -2.02 16.43
CA GLY A 153 -8.21 -2.07 15.35
C GLY A 153 -8.81 -2.57 14.02
N LEU A 154 -9.67 -3.58 14.08
CA LEU A 154 -10.34 -4.12 12.89
C LEU A 154 -11.26 -3.08 12.24
N ALA A 155 -12.04 -2.34 13.05
CA ALA A 155 -12.85 -1.26 12.52
C ALA A 155 -12.00 -0.15 11.92
N ASN A 156 -10.89 0.24 12.57
CA ASN A 156 -9.98 1.29 12.10
C ASN A 156 -9.27 0.93 10.78
N GLU A 157 -8.87 -0.32 10.60
CA GLU A 157 -8.23 -0.82 9.37
C GLU A 157 -9.16 -0.75 8.15
N VAL A 158 -10.47 -0.83 8.35
CA VAL A 158 -11.46 -0.72 7.26
C VAL A 158 -11.97 0.71 7.11
N LEU A 159 -12.28 1.38 8.22
CA LEU A 159 -12.91 2.70 8.24
C LEU A 159 -11.96 3.79 7.76
N LEU A 160 -10.73 3.86 8.27
CA LEU A 160 -9.83 4.98 7.97
C LEU A 160 -9.41 5.02 6.49
N PRO A 161 -9.06 3.90 5.82
CA PRO A 161 -8.77 3.93 4.39
C PRO A 161 -10.01 4.30 3.56
N ARG A 162 -11.19 3.83 3.97
CA ARG A 162 -12.46 4.25 3.34
C ARG A 162 -12.68 5.74 3.47
N GLN A 163 -12.40 6.31 4.65
CA GLN A 163 -12.56 7.72 4.91
C GLN A 163 -11.65 8.58 4.00
N ILE A 164 -10.39 8.18 3.84
CA ILE A 164 -9.42 8.86 2.98
C ILE A 164 -9.81 8.75 1.50
N TRP A 165 -10.27 7.58 1.07
CA TRP A 165 -10.74 7.35 -0.29
C TRP A 165 -11.89 8.29 -0.68
N GLU A 166 -12.94 8.34 0.14
CA GLU A 166 -14.11 9.19 -0.12
C GLU A 166 -13.76 10.68 -0.08
N ILE A 167 -12.87 11.11 0.83
CA ILE A 167 -12.35 12.48 0.83
C ILE A 167 -11.63 12.78 -0.49
N ALA A 168 -10.71 11.91 -0.92
CA ALA A 168 -9.98 12.08 -2.17
C ALA A 168 -10.91 12.16 -3.38
N MET A 169 -11.95 11.33 -3.42
CA MET A 169 -12.96 11.33 -4.48
C MET A 169 -13.74 12.63 -4.55
N LEU A 170 -14.25 13.12 -3.41
CA LEU A 170 -14.96 14.41 -3.35
C LEU A 170 -14.06 15.56 -3.78
N LEU A 171 -12.80 15.56 -3.33
CA LEU A 171 -11.80 16.56 -3.73
C LEU A 171 -11.48 16.54 -5.23
N ARG A 172 -11.46 15.35 -5.86
CA ARG A 172 -11.31 15.21 -7.31
C ARG A 172 -12.47 15.88 -8.04
N VAL A 173 -13.70 15.58 -7.63
CA VAL A 173 -14.92 16.16 -8.22
C VAL A 173 -14.93 17.68 -8.03
N GLN A 174 -14.61 18.17 -6.83
CA GLN A 174 -14.51 19.61 -6.57
C GLN A 174 -13.46 20.30 -7.44
N THR A 175 -12.28 19.70 -7.59
CA THR A 175 -11.21 20.22 -8.46
C THR A 175 -11.67 20.32 -9.92
N GLN A 176 -12.34 19.28 -10.42
CA GLN A 176 -12.85 19.28 -11.79
C GLN A 176 -13.91 20.37 -12.00
N LEU A 177 -14.90 20.47 -11.10
CA LEU A 177 -15.96 21.47 -11.17
C LEU A 177 -15.42 22.90 -11.07
N GLN A 178 -14.44 23.13 -10.19
CA GLN A 178 -13.72 24.40 -10.10
C GLN A 178 -13.07 24.77 -11.43
N HIS A 179 -12.36 23.82 -12.02
CA HIS A 179 -11.68 24.05 -13.28
C HIS A 179 -12.67 24.33 -14.43
N GLU A 180 -13.81 23.63 -14.48
CA GLU A 180 -14.89 23.87 -15.43
C GLU A 180 -15.50 25.27 -15.27
N GLN A 181 -15.77 25.71 -14.04
CA GLN A 181 -16.25 27.05 -13.74
C GLN A 181 -15.23 28.12 -14.15
N ASP A 182 -13.95 27.91 -13.83
CA ASP A 182 -12.87 28.81 -14.26
C ASP A 182 -12.81 28.90 -15.79
N ARG A 183 -13.02 27.80 -16.52
CA ARG A 183 -13.10 27.84 -17.99
C ARG A 183 -14.28 28.67 -18.47
N ALA A 184 -15.46 28.48 -17.89
CA ALA A 184 -16.67 29.20 -18.25
C ALA A 184 -16.53 30.71 -18.00
N MET A 185 -15.83 31.10 -16.93
CA MET A 185 -15.61 32.49 -16.56
C MET A 185 -14.52 33.20 -17.39
N ARG A 186 -13.71 32.48 -18.18
CA ARG A 186 -12.69 33.09 -19.07
C ARG A 186 -13.30 33.78 -20.31
N GLY A 187 -14.58 33.56 -20.60
CA GLY A 187 -15.31 34.23 -21.70
C GLY A 187 -15.96 35.55 -21.27
N VAL A 188 -16.83 36.10 -22.13
CA VAL A 188 -17.67 37.26 -21.77
C VAL A 188 -18.63 36.85 -20.67
N VAL A 189 -18.45 37.40 -19.46
CA VAL A 189 -19.29 37.10 -18.31
C VAL A 189 -20.53 38.00 -18.33
N THR A 190 -21.64 37.47 -18.81
CA THR A 190 -22.93 38.19 -18.79
C THR A 190 -23.60 38.09 -17.41
N PRO A 191 -24.51 39.02 -17.06
CA PRO A 191 -25.30 38.93 -15.82
C PRO A 191 -26.09 37.63 -15.68
N GLU A 192 -26.62 37.10 -16.79
CA GLU A 192 -27.38 35.86 -16.84
C GLU A 192 -26.48 34.65 -16.53
N LEU A 193 -25.27 34.61 -17.11
CA LEU A 193 -24.28 33.57 -16.79
C LEU A 193 -23.89 33.62 -15.31
N ARG A 194 -23.71 34.82 -14.74
CA ARG A 194 -23.42 34.98 -13.31
C ARG A 194 -24.56 34.47 -12.43
N ALA A 195 -25.81 34.74 -12.81
CA ALA A 195 -26.98 34.25 -12.09
C ALA A 195 -27.08 32.71 -12.10
N VAL A 196 -26.68 32.06 -13.19
CA VAL A 196 -26.63 30.59 -13.30
C VAL A 196 -25.47 30.00 -12.49
N LEU A 197 -24.30 30.65 -12.47
CA LEU A 197 -23.11 30.14 -11.77
C LEU A 197 -23.17 30.34 -10.25
N ALA A 198 -23.86 31.38 -9.75
CA ALA A 198 -23.88 31.69 -8.32
C ALA A 198 -24.38 30.53 -7.43
N PRO A 199 -25.51 29.86 -7.74
CA PRO A 199 -25.93 28.68 -6.97
C PRO A 199 -24.92 27.51 -7.03
N GLN A 200 -24.23 27.33 -8.16
CA GLN A 200 -23.24 26.27 -8.32
C GLN A 200 -21.98 26.54 -7.49
N GLN A 201 -21.52 27.79 -7.45
CA GLN A 201 -20.41 28.22 -6.58
C GLN A 201 -20.75 28.02 -5.10
N GLU A 202 -21.99 28.34 -4.70
CA GLU A 202 -22.44 28.14 -3.33
C GLU A 202 -22.55 26.65 -2.97
N ALA A 203 -23.02 25.80 -3.90
CA ALA A 203 -23.01 24.35 -3.71
C ALA A 203 -21.59 23.80 -3.55
N LEU A 204 -20.65 24.27 -4.38
CA LEU A 204 -19.24 23.90 -4.30
C LEU A 204 -18.61 24.35 -2.97
N ARG A 205 -18.89 25.58 -2.52
CA ARG A 205 -18.42 26.10 -1.22
C ARG A 205 -18.92 25.25 -0.06
N ARG A 206 -20.20 24.86 -0.08
CA ARG A 206 -20.79 23.95 0.92
C ARG A 206 -20.14 22.57 0.88
N SER A 207 -19.84 22.05 -0.31
CA SER A 207 -19.12 20.78 -0.47
C SER A 207 -17.71 20.84 0.14
N VAL A 208 -16.94 21.91 -0.12
CA VAL A 208 -15.61 22.12 0.47
C VAL A 208 -15.67 22.21 1.99
N ALA A 209 -16.65 22.96 2.53
CA ALA A 209 -16.86 23.07 3.98
C ALA A 209 -17.18 21.70 4.62
N SER A 210 -18.00 20.88 3.96
CA SER A 210 -18.34 19.53 4.42
C SER A 210 -17.12 18.61 4.47
N VAL A 211 -16.30 18.60 3.40
CA VAL A 211 -15.05 17.82 3.37
C VAL A 211 -14.06 18.32 4.44
N THR A 212 -13.98 19.63 4.64
CA THR A 212 -13.11 20.22 5.67
C THR A 212 -13.52 19.76 7.07
N ALA A 213 -14.81 19.84 7.42
CA ALA A 213 -15.31 19.38 8.71
C ALA A 213 -15.08 17.87 8.94
N ARG A 214 -15.06 17.08 7.87
CA ARG A 214 -14.74 15.65 7.92
C ARG A 214 -13.26 15.41 8.21
N VAL A 215 -12.36 16.15 7.57
CA VAL A 215 -10.92 16.12 7.90
C VAL A 215 -10.67 16.58 9.34
N GLU A 216 -11.33 17.63 9.80
CA GLU A 216 -11.22 18.09 11.19
C GLU A 216 -11.73 17.05 12.20
N SER A 217 -12.70 16.22 11.80
CA SER A 217 -13.16 15.11 12.64
C SER A 217 -12.11 14.00 12.71
N LEU A 218 -11.41 13.69 11.61
CA LEU A 218 -10.25 12.77 11.62
C LEU A 218 -9.12 13.32 12.49
N GLU A 219 -8.83 14.62 12.41
CA GLU A 219 -7.81 15.28 13.22
C GLU A 219 -8.15 15.26 14.72
N ARG A 220 -9.42 15.45 15.08
CA ARG A 220 -9.89 15.32 16.47
C ARG A 220 -9.74 13.89 16.97
N TYR A 221 -10.13 12.90 16.19
CA TYR A 221 -9.91 11.50 16.54
C TYR A 221 -8.43 11.19 16.75
N ALA A 222 -7.57 11.59 15.81
CA ALA A 222 -6.13 11.45 15.92
C ALA A 222 -5.56 12.09 17.20
N ARG A 223 -6.04 13.27 17.59
CA ARG A 223 -5.65 13.92 18.85
C ARG A 223 -6.05 13.09 20.07
N ARG A 224 -7.26 12.54 20.11
CA ARG A 224 -7.70 11.66 21.22
C ARG A 224 -6.86 10.40 21.31
N VAL A 225 -6.49 9.82 20.18
CA VAL A 225 -5.57 8.68 20.12
C VAL A 225 -4.19 9.05 20.68
N GLN A 226 -3.67 10.24 20.37
CA GLN A 226 -2.40 10.72 20.94
C GLN A 226 -2.47 10.99 22.44
N GLU A 227 -3.60 11.48 22.95
CA GLU A 227 -3.85 11.64 24.39
C GLU A 227 -3.83 10.27 25.10
N ALA A 228 -4.49 9.27 24.53
CA ALA A 228 -4.46 7.90 25.03
C ALA A 228 -3.04 7.29 24.98
N ASP A 229 -2.29 7.55 23.91
CA ASP A 229 -0.90 7.12 23.77
C ASP A 229 0.02 7.74 24.83
N ALA A 230 -0.19 9.03 25.14
CA ALA A 230 0.54 9.71 26.20
C ALA A 230 0.23 9.11 27.59
N ALA A 231 -1.05 8.82 27.87
CA ALA A 231 -1.45 8.15 29.10
C ALA A 231 -0.85 6.74 29.22
N LEU A 232 -0.81 5.98 28.11
CA LEU A 232 -0.21 4.66 28.06
C LEU A 232 1.30 4.69 28.33
N ARG A 233 2.02 5.65 27.72
CA ARG A 233 3.46 5.85 27.98
C ARG A 233 3.73 6.22 29.43
N ALA A 234 2.88 7.06 30.03
CA ALA A 234 2.99 7.40 31.44
C ALA A 234 2.74 6.18 32.33
N GLN A 235 1.75 5.32 32.01
CA GLN A 235 1.50 4.08 32.73
C GLN A 235 2.71 3.13 32.66
N ALA A 236 3.31 2.97 31.48
CA ALA A 236 4.51 2.15 31.31
C ALA A 236 5.68 2.65 32.17
N ALA A 237 5.82 3.96 32.37
CA ALA A 237 6.85 4.53 33.24
C ALA A 237 6.62 4.16 34.73
N LEU A 238 5.36 3.96 35.16
CA LEU A 238 5.07 3.48 36.51
C LEU A 238 5.41 2.01 36.72
N ALA A 239 5.52 1.18 35.67
CA ALA A 239 5.95 -0.20 35.83
C ALA A 239 7.41 -0.31 36.33
N ASP A 240 8.23 0.74 36.15
CA ASP A 240 9.56 0.86 36.75
C ASP A 240 9.51 1.30 38.24
N ASN A 241 8.32 1.57 38.80
CA ASN A 241 8.15 1.97 40.20
C ASN A 241 8.44 0.86 41.20
N ASP A 242 8.57 -0.40 40.79
CA ASP A 242 8.88 -1.50 41.69
C ASP A 242 10.21 -1.28 42.43
N LYS A 243 11.18 -0.61 41.79
CA LYS A 243 12.45 -0.21 42.42
C LYS A 243 12.26 0.88 43.48
N TYR A 244 11.35 1.81 43.23
CA TYR A 244 11.01 2.89 44.16
C TYR A 244 10.14 2.39 45.31
N ARG A 245 9.20 1.47 45.06
CA ARG A 245 8.45 0.75 46.09
C ARG A 245 9.38 -0.05 47.00
N ALA A 246 10.35 -0.76 46.41
CA ALA A 246 11.36 -1.47 47.17
C ALA A 246 12.20 -0.50 48.02
N LEU A 247 12.64 0.64 47.45
CA LEU A 247 13.38 1.65 48.20
C LEU A 247 12.56 2.21 49.39
N LEU A 248 11.30 2.59 49.16
CA LEU A 248 10.42 3.12 50.20
C LEU A 248 10.11 2.08 51.30
N ALA A 249 10.01 0.79 50.92
CA ALA A 249 9.89 -0.30 51.86
C ALA A 249 11.14 -0.46 52.75
N HIS A 250 12.34 -0.21 52.22
CA HIS A 250 13.58 -0.25 53.01
C HIS A 250 13.74 0.95 53.94
N THR A 251 13.01 2.05 53.71
CA THR A 251 13.04 3.25 54.54
C THR A 251 11.84 3.37 55.50
N ASP A 252 10.97 2.35 55.57
CA ASP A 252 9.71 2.35 56.32
C ASP A 252 8.82 3.58 56.05
N ASP A 253 8.88 4.13 54.83
CA ASP A 253 8.13 5.33 54.43
C ASP A 253 6.73 4.96 53.92
N ALA A 254 5.79 4.80 54.87
CA ALA A 254 4.41 4.44 54.58
C ALA A 254 3.62 5.56 53.87
N ASP A 255 4.01 6.83 54.06
CA ASP A 255 3.37 7.97 53.38
C ASP A 255 3.79 8.02 51.91
N GLY A 256 5.09 7.91 51.64
CA GLY A 256 5.61 7.82 50.27
C GLY A 256 5.06 6.63 49.49
N MET A 257 4.82 5.49 50.16
CA MET A 257 4.20 4.32 49.52
C MET A 257 2.74 4.57 49.13
N ARG A 258 1.94 5.20 50.01
CA ARG A 258 0.55 5.59 49.73
C ARG A 258 0.46 6.58 48.58
N ASP A 259 1.34 7.58 48.56
CA ASP A 259 1.38 8.56 47.47
C ASP A 259 1.70 7.88 46.14
N LEU A 260 2.69 6.99 46.10
CA LEU A 260 3.09 6.29 44.89
C LEU A 260 1.96 5.39 44.33
N GLU A 261 1.18 4.75 45.21
CA GLU A 261 -0.01 3.97 44.84
C GLU A 261 -1.14 4.87 44.31
N ALA A 262 -1.45 5.98 44.99
CA ALA A 262 -2.49 6.91 44.57
C ALA A 262 -2.21 7.52 43.17
N HIS A 263 -0.95 7.82 42.87
CA HIS A 263 -0.53 8.27 41.54
C HIS A 263 -0.72 7.17 40.48
N GLY A 264 -0.53 5.90 40.85
CA GLY A 264 -0.80 4.75 40.00
C GLY A 264 -2.27 4.63 39.61
N ASP A 265 -3.16 4.64 40.60
CA ASP A 265 -4.60 4.53 40.39
C ASP A 265 -5.14 5.70 39.56
N ALA A 266 -4.70 6.93 39.84
CA ALA A 266 -5.11 8.11 39.09
C ALA A 266 -4.69 8.03 37.60
N LEU A 267 -3.53 7.43 37.33
CA LEU A 267 -3.02 7.28 35.97
C LEU A 267 -3.73 6.17 35.19
N GLU A 268 -4.05 5.05 35.84
CA GLU A 268 -4.87 4.00 35.23
C GLU A 268 -6.26 4.52 34.86
N GLN A 269 -6.89 5.30 35.75
CA GLN A 269 -8.17 5.95 35.45
C GLN A 269 -8.06 6.94 34.27
N THR A 270 -6.94 7.66 34.18
CA THR A 270 -6.67 8.61 33.07
C THR A 270 -6.49 7.87 31.74
N LEU A 271 -5.79 6.73 31.75
CA LEU A 271 -5.67 5.87 30.56
C LEU A 271 -7.04 5.32 30.15
N ALA A 272 -7.80 4.76 31.08
CA ALA A 272 -9.12 4.21 30.79
C ALA A 272 -10.08 5.27 30.21
N ARG A 273 -10.04 6.50 30.74
CA ARG A 273 -10.82 7.63 30.23
C ARG A 273 -10.38 8.04 28.82
N SER A 274 -9.08 8.24 28.60
CA SER A 274 -8.56 8.69 27.30
C SER A 274 -8.79 7.66 26.19
N VAL A 275 -8.64 6.36 26.47
CA VAL A 275 -8.98 5.29 25.53
C VAL A 275 -10.47 5.31 25.19
N ARG A 276 -11.35 5.49 26.18
CA ARG A 276 -12.80 5.59 25.95
C ARG A 276 -13.15 6.79 25.07
N GLU A 277 -12.60 7.97 25.37
CA GLU A 277 -12.81 9.17 24.55
C GLU A 277 -12.31 8.99 23.11
N ALA A 278 -11.20 8.26 22.91
CA ALA A 278 -10.71 7.91 21.58
C ALA A 278 -11.66 6.97 20.85
N ILE A 279 -12.20 5.93 21.52
CA ILE A 279 -13.17 5.00 20.94
C ILE A 279 -14.45 5.75 20.53
N GLU A 280 -14.99 6.60 21.40
CA GLU A 280 -16.20 7.39 21.12
C GLU A 280 -15.99 8.35 19.92
N ALA A 281 -14.82 8.98 19.84
CA ALA A 281 -14.46 9.80 18.69
C ALA A 281 -14.37 8.98 17.39
N GLY A 282 -13.81 7.76 17.45
CA GLY A 282 -13.78 6.81 16.34
C GLY A 282 -15.18 6.37 15.88
N GLN A 283 -16.07 6.07 16.83
CA GLN A 283 -17.46 5.71 16.52
C GLN A 283 -18.24 6.87 15.85
N THR A 284 -17.96 8.11 16.25
CA THR A 284 -18.56 9.30 15.63
C THR A 284 -18.15 9.42 14.15
N LEU A 285 -16.94 8.99 13.78
CA LEU A 285 -16.51 8.93 12.38
C LEU A 285 -17.29 7.88 11.58
N ALA A 286 -17.61 6.75 12.19
CA ALA A 286 -18.39 5.67 11.57
C ALA A 286 -19.87 6.04 11.37
N LEU A 287 -20.45 6.77 12.33
CA LEU A 287 -21.86 7.19 12.33
C LEU A 287 -22.17 8.35 11.38
N ARG A 288 -21.16 8.91 10.71
CA ARG A 288 -21.34 9.90 9.65
C ARG A 288 -21.17 9.24 8.28
N PRO A 289 -22.11 8.38 7.83
CA PRO A 289 -22.05 7.85 6.48
C PRO A 289 -22.18 9.01 5.49
N ALA A 290 -21.53 8.84 4.34
CA ALA A 290 -21.72 9.75 3.20
C ALA A 290 -23.20 9.72 2.76
N PRO A 291 -23.81 10.87 2.44
CA PRO A 291 -25.06 10.88 1.68
C PRO A 291 -24.85 10.31 0.27
#